data_AF-A0A0S3AH36-F1
#
_entry.id   AF-A0A0S3AH36-F1
#
_cell.length_a   1.000
_cell.length_b   1.000
_cell.length_c   1.000
_cell.angle_alpha   90.00
_cell.angle_beta   90.00
_cell.angle_gamma   90.00
#
_symmetry.space_group_name_H-M   'P 1'
#
loop_
_entity.id
_entity.type
_entity.pdbx_description
1 polymer ?
#
loop_
_entity_poly.entity_id
_entity_poly.type
_entity_poly.pdbx_seq_one_letter_code
_entity_poly.pdbx_strand_id
1 'polypeptide(L)'
;MYLPFSGNKEKVMNGALSPDYAVGRTYLTLTRGLTMKMMQGLVITLFSVLLQGYALATSIVYDGFTCLNAVDSNDPTPSITPIQSKFEVIENVGEGIYRLSLTGGIPRFVNNNQNVCIDSATAIGYAGIPAVDGLPRPLTSIDATAYFNGQELIIVISSMYTDLSARGTPFLPFTTSSVFAFTNMLIMEFNPNLSSFSLKKALRNRGFTQTSESRNLIAPFQETILPSFNETARDTPRILTPVSNIDFLLQ
;
A
#
# COMPACT_ATOMS: atom_id res chain seq x y z
N MET A 1 83.58 -38.68 -31.63
CA MET A 1 85.02 -38.66 -31.28
C MET A 1 85.29 -37.36 -30.55
N TYR A 2 85.77 -37.46 -29.30
CA TYR A 2 86.17 -36.41 -28.35
C TYR A 2 85.14 -35.39 -27.83
N LEU A 3 84.77 -35.59 -26.55
CA LEU A 3 84.65 -34.51 -25.56
C LEU A 3 86.06 -34.03 -25.16
N PRO A 4 86.18 -32.82 -24.58
CA PRO A 4 86.83 -32.75 -23.28
C PRO A 4 86.15 -31.84 -22.24
N PHE A 5 86.56 -32.11 -21.00
CA PHE A 5 86.14 -31.59 -19.70
C PHE A 5 86.65 -30.17 -19.37
N SER A 6 86.00 -29.51 -18.40
CA SER A 6 86.54 -29.21 -17.05
C SER A 6 86.29 -27.79 -16.52
N GLY A 7 85.77 -27.69 -15.29
CA GLY A 7 86.38 -26.81 -14.27
C GLY A 7 85.64 -25.52 -13.80
N ASN A 8 84.86 -25.68 -12.73
CA ASN A 8 84.85 -24.89 -11.47
C ASN A 8 84.36 -23.42 -11.36
N LYS A 9 83.45 -23.29 -10.38
CA LYS A 9 83.25 -22.27 -9.32
C LYS A 9 82.62 -20.90 -9.64
N GLU A 10 81.38 -20.80 -9.13
CA GLU A 10 80.76 -19.64 -8.45
C GLU A 10 81.55 -18.33 -8.36
N LYS A 11 80.92 -17.25 -8.82
CA LYS A 11 80.94 -15.97 -8.11
C LYS A 11 79.66 -15.18 -8.43
N VAL A 12 78.81 -15.03 -7.42
CA VAL A 12 77.72 -14.06 -7.38
C VAL A 12 78.32 -12.65 -7.37
N MET A 13 77.83 -11.77 -8.24
CA MET A 13 77.81 -10.34 -7.96
C MET A 13 76.64 -9.67 -8.67
N ASN A 14 75.89 -8.92 -7.87
CA ASN A 14 74.67 -8.20 -8.19
C ASN A 14 74.88 -7.14 -9.29
N GLY A 15 73.91 -7.05 -10.20
CA GLY A 15 73.73 -5.93 -11.13
C GLY A 15 72.24 -5.66 -11.30
N ALA A 16 71.81 -4.48 -10.85
CA ALA A 16 70.42 -4.04 -10.72
C ALA A 16 69.65 -4.09 -12.06
N LEU A 17 68.39 -4.55 -12.00
CA LEU A 17 67.39 -4.36 -13.07
C LEU A 17 66.28 -3.43 -12.59
N SER A 18 65.93 -2.50 -13.48
CA SER A 18 65.18 -1.25 -13.30
C SER A 18 63.80 -1.38 -12.62
N PRO A 19 63.38 -0.37 -11.81
CA PRO A 19 62.06 -0.30 -11.17
C PRO A 19 60.88 -0.03 -12.13
N ASP A 20 61.13 0.22 -13.42
CA ASP A 20 60.08 0.67 -14.35
C ASP A 20 59.08 -0.41 -14.79
N TYR A 21 59.40 -1.69 -14.61
CA TYR A 21 58.50 -2.79 -15.01
C TYR A 21 57.37 -3.10 -14.01
N ALA A 22 57.51 -2.67 -12.76
CA ALA A 22 56.51 -2.94 -11.71
C ALA A 22 55.38 -1.91 -11.70
N VAL A 23 55.62 -0.66 -12.13
CA VAL A 23 54.65 0.43 -12.04
C VAL A 23 53.52 0.29 -13.08
N GLY A 24 53.83 -0.16 -14.30
CA GLY A 24 52.83 -0.32 -15.36
C GLY A 24 51.76 -1.39 -15.09
N ARG A 25 52.10 -2.45 -14.33
CA ARG A 25 51.20 -3.58 -14.07
C ARG A 25 50.19 -3.29 -12.96
N THR A 26 50.57 -2.47 -11.98
CA THR A 26 49.72 -2.06 -10.86
C THR A 26 48.70 -1.02 -11.30
N TYR A 27 49.09 -0.05 -12.14
CA TYR A 27 48.15 0.94 -12.68
C TYR A 27 47.08 0.32 -13.59
N LEU A 28 47.43 -0.67 -14.42
CA LEU A 28 46.49 -1.38 -15.31
C LEU A 28 45.53 -2.33 -14.58
N THR A 29 45.92 -2.88 -13.43
CA THR A 29 45.07 -3.76 -12.61
C THR A 29 44.16 -2.97 -11.68
N LEU A 30 44.64 -1.86 -11.10
CA LEU A 30 43.83 -0.98 -10.25
C LEU A 30 42.71 -0.29 -11.04
N THR A 31 43.02 0.21 -12.25
CA THR A 31 42.03 0.82 -13.15
C THR A 31 40.99 -0.19 -13.62
N ARG A 32 41.38 -1.42 -14.01
CA ARG A 32 40.44 -2.51 -14.36
C ARG A 32 39.51 -2.91 -13.20
N GLY A 33 40.03 -2.98 -11.98
CA GLY A 33 39.25 -3.31 -10.78
C GLY A 33 38.24 -2.22 -10.39
N LEU A 34 38.61 -0.95 -10.57
CA LEU A 34 37.72 0.19 -10.35
C LEU A 34 36.61 0.27 -11.42
N THR A 35 36.97 0.07 -12.69
CA THR A 35 35.99 0.05 -13.80
C THR A 35 35.04 -1.13 -13.71
N MET A 36 35.48 -2.33 -13.32
CA MET A 36 34.57 -3.47 -13.10
C MET A 36 33.59 -3.21 -11.97
N LYS A 37 34.03 -2.63 -10.84
CA LYS A 37 33.13 -2.28 -9.73
C LYS A 37 32.14 -1.19 -10.09
N MET A 38 32.58 -0.16 -10.82
CA MET A 38 31.67 0.88 -11.34
C MET A 38 30.69 0.32 -12.37
N MET A 39 31.13 -0.55 -13.28
CA MET A 39 30.26 -1.16 -14.29
C MET A 39 29.29 -2.16 -13.66
N GLN A 40 29.70 -2.92 -12.64
CA GLN A 40 28.81 -3.77 -11.83
C GLN A 40 27.79 -2.95 -11.06
N GLY A 41 28.21 -1.86 -10.40
CA GLY A 41 27.30 -0.94 -9.72
C GLY A 41 26.29 -0.32 -10.68
N LEU A 42 26.74 0.12 -11.85
CA LEU A 42 25.90 0.69 -12.91
C LEU A 42 24.88 -0.32 -13.42
N VAL A 43 25.31 -1.57 -13.69
CA VAL A 43 24.44 -2.65 -14.14
C VAL A 43 23.40 -3.01 -13.08
N ILE A 44 23.77 -3.04 -11.80
CA ILE A 44 22.81 -3.28 -10.69
C ILE A 44 21.79 -2.14 -10.63
N THR A 45 22.22 -0.88 -10.67
CA THR A 45 21.29 0.26 -10.67
C THR A 45 20.39 0.27 -11.91
N LEU A 46 20.92 -0.07 -13.09
CA LEU A 46 20.12 -0.13 -14.32
C LEU A 46 19.08 -1.26 -14.25
N PHE A 47 19.47 -2.44 -13.73
CA PHE A 47 18.56 -3.56 -13.50
C PHE A 47 17.49 -3.21 -12.47
N SER A 48 17.84 -2.50 -11.40
CA SER A 48 16.89 -2.06 -10.39
C SER A 48 15.85 -1.09 -10.95
N VAL A 49 16.25 -0.18 -11.84
CA VAL A 49 15.33 0.76 -12.51
C VAL A 49 14.45 0.05 -13.54
N LEU A 50 14.96 -0.98 -14.22
CA LEU A 50 14.20 -1.79 -15.20
C LEU A 50 13.14 -2.70 -14.56
N LEU A 51 13.28 -3.03 -13.27
CA LEU A 51 12.33 -3.87 -12.52
C LEU A 51 11.19 -3.06 -11.87
N GLN A 52 11.16 -1.74 -12.07
CA GLN A 52 10.09 -0.87 -11.59
C GLN A 52 9.01 -0.75 -12.68
N GLY A 53 7.82 -1.24 -12.39
CA GLY A 53 6.65 -0.98 -13.23
C GLY A 53 6.20 0.47 -13.08
N TYR A 54 5.76 1.08 -14.18
CA TYR A 54 5.14 2.39 -14.16
C TYR A 54 3.66 2.24 -14.53
N ALA A 55 2.78 2.82 -13.71
CA ALA A 55 1.36 2.88 -13.96
C ALA A 55 0.99 4.36 -14.16
N LEU A 56 0.49 4.70 -15.35
CA LEU A 56 -0.06 6.02 -15.65
C LEU A 56 -1.56 5.86 -15.83
N ALA A 57 -2.33 6.21 -14.81
CA ALA A 57 -3.79 6.17 -14.84
C ALA A 57 -4.35 7.32 -14.00
N THR A 58 -5.54 7.80 -14.39
CA THR A 58 -6.27 8.80 -13.62
C THR A 58 -7.12 8.14 -12.53
N SER A 59 -7.44 6.86 -12.69
CA SER A 59 -8.13 6.07 -11.70
C SER A 59 -7.87 4.57 -11.83
N ILE A 60 -8.22 3.83 -10.79
CA ILE A 60 -8.36 2.37 -10.86
C ILE A 60 -9.78 1.99 -10.45
N VAL A 61 -10.37 1.01 -11.16
CA VAL A 61 -11.79 0.65 -10.98
C VAL A 61 -12.02 -0.84 -10.84
N TYR A 62 -12.99 -1.20 -10.01
CA TYR A 62 -13.52 -2.56 -9.90
C TYR A 62 -15.05 -2.52 -9.94
N ASP A 63 -15.63 -3.21 -10.91
CA ASP A 63 -17.08 -3.32 -11.07
C ASP A 63 -17.62 -4.52 -10.29
N GLY A 64 -18.75 -4.33 -9.61
CA GLY A 64 -19.40 -5.39 -8.85
C GLY A 64 -20.82 -5.00 -8.43
N PHE A 65 -21.26 -5.59 -7.32
CA PHE A 65 -22.59 -5.34 -6.76
C PHE A 65 -22.48 -4.91 -5.31
N THR A 66 -23.38 -4.05 -4.84
CA THR A 66 -23.39 -3.61 -3.43
C THR A 66 -23.60 -4.80 -2.48
N CYS A 67 -23.06 -4.73 -1.27
CA CYS A 67 -23.34 -5.74 -0.25
C CYS A 67 -24.81 -5.71 0.21
N LEU A 68 -25.42 -6.89 0.34
CA LEU A 68 -26.79 -7.04 0.85
C LEU A 68 -26.90 -6.54 2.29
N ASN A 69 -25.95 -6.91 3.14
CA ASN A 69 -25.88 -6.52 4.55
C ASN A 69 -24.58 -5.78 4.86
N ALA A 70 -24.59 -4.46 4.73
CA ALA A 70 -23.40 -3.66 4.99
C ALA A 70 -22.96 -3.67 6.47
N VAL A 71 -23.82 -4.05 7.41
CA VAL A 71 -23.51 -4.07 8.85
C VAL A 71 -22.81 -5.36 9.29
N ASP A 72 -23.12 -6.49 8.65
CA ASP A 72 -22.49 -7.76 8.98
C ASP A 72 -21.17 -7.92 8.20
N SER A 73 -20.06 -7.70 8.91
CA SER A 73 -18.71 -7.87 8.37
C SER A 73 -18.38 -9.30 7.89
N ASN A 74 -19.17 -10.31 8.27
CA ASN A 74 -18.97 -11.70 7.87
C ASN A 74 -19.82 -12.10 6.66
N ASP A 75 -20.69 -11.22 6.18
CA ASP A 75 -21.58 -11.47 5.06
C ASP A 75 -21.11 -10.70 3.81
N PRO A 76 -20.42 -11.37 2.87
CA PRO A 76 -20.04 -10.79 1.58
C PRO A 76 -21.11 -11.02 0.50
N THR A 77 -22.38 -11.32 0.86
CA THR A 77 -23.42 -11.60 -0.12
C THR A 77 -23.68 -10.37 -1.00
N PRO A 78 -23.49 -10.48 -2.33
CA PRO A 78 -23.82 -9.40 -3.25
C PRO A 78 -25.33 -9.23 -3.35
N SER A 79 -25.76 -7.98 -3.48
CA SER A 79 -27.11 -7.63 -3.90
C SER A 79 -27.23 -7.69 -5.43
N ILE A 80 -28.36 -7.24 -5.97
CA ILE A 80 -28.57 -7.07 -7.42
C ILE A 80 -28.20 -5.67 -7.94
N THR A 81 -27.78 -4.77 -7.06
CA THR A 81 -27.51 -3.37 -7.43
C THR A 81 -26.07 -3.23 -7.91
N PRO A 82 -25.81 -2.95 -9.20
CA PRO A 82 -24.47 -2.76 -9.70
C PRO A 82 -23.86 -1.48 -9.13
N ILE A 83 -22.56 -1.51 -8.86
CA ILE A 83 -21.78 -0.37 -8.39
C ILE A 83 -20.31 -0.54 -8.79
N GLN A 84 -19.61 0.58 -8.95
CA GLN A 84 -18.18 0.60 -9.24
C GLN A 84 -17.41 1.13 -8.04
N SER A 85 -16.41 0.38 -7.58
CA SER A 85 -15.37 0.86 -6.68
C SER A 85 -14.35 1.61 -7.51
N LYS A 86 -14.28 2.94 -7.38
CA LYS A 86 -13.34 3.78 -8.14
C LYS A 86 -12.45 4.56 -7.19
N PHE A 87 -11.14 4.38 -7.34
CA PHE A 87 -10.12 5.22 -6.73
C PHE A 87 -9.56 6.17 -7.79
N GLU A 88 -9.87 7.46 -7.68
CA GLU A 88 -9.42 8.50 -8.61
C GLU A 88 -8.25 9.28 -8.00
N VAL A 89 -7.22 9.54 -8.79
CA VAL A 89 -6.07 10.33 -8.34
C VAL A 89 -6.46 11.79 -8.21
N ILE A 90 -6.41 12.33 -6.99
CA ILE A 90 -6.60 13.76 -6.70
C ILE A 90 -5.26 14.48 -6.84
N GLU A 91 -4.20 13.90 -6.27
CA GLU A 91 -2.90 14.54 -6.16
C GLU A 91 -1.78 13.49 -6.19
N ASN A 92 -0.72 13.75 -6.95
CA ASN A 92 0.55 13.04 -6.85
C ASN A 92 1.47 13.86 -5.94
N VAL A 93 1.74 13.32 -4.74
CA VAL A 93 2.54 13.99 -3.71
C VAL A 93 4.04 13.82 -3.98
N GLY A 94 4.42 12.84 -4.80
CA GLY A 94 5.80 12.44 -5.06
C GLY A 94 6.20 11.19 -4.28
N GLU A 95 7.36 10.63 -4.61
CA GLU A 95 7.94 9.46 -3.93
C GLU A 95 7.01 8.22 -3.91
N GLY A 96 6.14 8.11 -4.91
CA GLY A 96 5.15 7.02 -5.00
C GLY A 96 3.92 7.23 -4.12
N ILE A 97 3.75 8.38 -3.46
CA ILE A 97 2.60 8.70 -2.61
C ILE A 97 1.54 9.46 -3.42
N TYR A 98 0.28 9.05 -3.26
CA TYR A 98 -0.87 9.64 -3.94
C TYR A 98 -2.00 9.91 -2.94
N ARG A 99 -2.72 11.01 -3.17
CA ARG A 99 -4.06 11.20 -2.57
C ARG A 99 -5.10 10.79 -3.59
N LEU A 100 -6.03 9.95 -3.14
CA LEU A 100 -7.07 9.38 -3.96
C LEU A 100 -8.45 9.77 -3.42
N SER A 101 -9.45 9.82 -4.31
CA SER A 101 -10.87 9.88 -3.95
C SER A 101 -11.47 8.51 -4.19
N LEU A 102 -12.00 7.88 -3.14
CA LEU A 102 -12.75 6.65 -3.25
C LEU A 102 -14.24 6.95 -3.44
N THR A 103 -14.83 6.38 -4.49
CA THR A 103 -16.29 6.35 -4.71
C THR A 103 -16.81 4.92 -4.81
N GLY A 104 -18.08 4.73 -4.51
CA GLY A 104 -18.78 3.44 -4.58
C GLY A 104 -18.45 2.44 -3.45
N GLY A 105 -17.26 2.48 -2.87
CA GLY A 105 -16.87 1.64 -1.73
C GLY A 105 -15.71 0.71 -2.06
N ILE A 106 -15.43 -0.28 -1.21
CA ILE A 106 -14.36 -1.27 -1.45
C ILE A 106 -14.91 -2.70 -1.55
N PRO A 107 -14.22 -3.61 -2.26
CA PRO A 107 -14.55 -5.03 -2.24
C PRO A 107 -14.50 -5.61 -0.81
N ARG A 108 -15.58 -6.25 -0.41
CA ARG A 108 -15.74 -7.02 0.82
C ARG A 108 -15.78 -8.50 0.46
N PHE A 109 -14.98 -9.27 1.18
CA PHE A 109 -14.88 -10.71 1.09
C PHE A 109 -14.51 -11.26 2.46
N VAL A 110 -14.71 -12.56 2.66
CA VAL A 110 -14.24 -13.27 3.85
C VAL A 110 -13.40 -14.46 3.42
N ASN A 111 -12.49 -14.89 4.30
CA ASN A 111 -11.64 -16.03 4.01
C ASN A 111 -12.49 -17.27 3.69
N ASN A 112 -12.08 -18.05 2.70
CA ASN A 112 -12.75 -19.27 2.24
C ASN A 112 -14.15 -19.05 1.61
N ASN A 113 -14.48 -17.83 1.19
CA ASN A 113 -15.71 -17.53 0.44
C ASN A 113 -15.36 -16.89 -0.91
N GLN A 114 -16.03 -17.34 -1.98
CA GLN A 114 -15.84 -16.80 -3.33
C GLN A 114 -16.67 -15.54 -3.60
N ASN A 115 -17.68 -15.28 -2.77
CA ASN A 115 -18.53 -14.12 -2.91
C ASN A 115 -17.76 -12.84 -2.60
N VAL A 116 -17.96 -11.85 -3.47
CA VAL A 116 -17.43 -10.50 -3.31
C VAL A 116 -18.60 -9.54 -3.53
N CYS A 117 -18.70 -8.56 -2.65
CA CYS A 117 -19.63 -7.44 -2.81
C CYS A 117 -18.88 -6.14 -2.53
N ILE A 118 -19.43 -4.99 -2.93
CA ILE A 118 -18.83 -3.68 -2.69
C ILE A 118 -19.54 -3.04 -1.49
N ASP A 119 -18.76 -2.74 -0.47
CA ASP A 119 -19.21 -2.10 0.75
C ASP A 119 -19.01 -0.59 0.68
N SER A 120 -20.09 0.15 0.45
CA SER A 120 -20.10 1.61 0.50
C SER A 120 -20.26 2.14 1.92
N ALA A 121 -21.09 1.48 2.73
CA ALA A 121 -21.54 2.04 4.00
C ALA A 121 -20.42 2.12 5.04
N THR A 122 -19.58 1.09 5.15
CA THR A 122 -18.46 1.12 6.12
C THR A 122 -17.14 1.54 5.50
N ALA A 123 -17.01 1.52 4.17
CA ALA A 123 -15.78 1.99 3.51
C ALA A 123 -15.77 3.49 3.23
N ILE A 124 -16.92 4.09 2.89
CA ILE A 124 -17.05 5.54 2.68
C ILE A 124 -17.53 6.20 3.98
N GLY A 125 -18.52 5.61 4.64
CA GLY A 125 -19.01 6.12 5.92
C GLY A 125 -19.99 7.29 5.80
N TYR A 126 -20.10 8.04 6.89
CA TYR A 126 -21.07 9.10 7.12
C TYR A 126 -20.36 10.36 7.60
N ALA A 127 -20.96 11.52 7.33
CA ALA A 127 -20.52 12.80 7.85
C ALA A 127 -21.70 13.62 8.35
N GLY A 128 -21.42 14.54 9.27
CA GLY A 128 -22.39 15.50 9.78
C GLY A 128 -22.09 15.84 11.23
N ILE A 129 -22.22 17.12 11.57
CA ILE A 129 -22.14 17.61 12.94
C ILE A 129 -23.58 17.65 13.47
N PRO A 130 -23.96 16.85 14.48
CA PRO A 130 -25.35 16.77 14.92
C PRO A 130 -25.99 18.11 15.28
N ALA A 131 -25.21 19.03 15.85
CA ALA A 131 -25.67 20.37 16.23
C ALA A 131 -25.90 21.33 15.04
N VAL A 132 -25.35 21.02 13.87
CA VAL A 132 -25.38 21.88 12.67
C VAL A 132 -26.18 21.22 11.54
N ASP A 133 -25.84 19.98 11.21
CA ASP A 133 -26.36 19.24 10.06
C ASP A 133 -27.52 18.30 10.44
N GLY A 134 -27.75 18.07 11.73
CA GLY A 134 -28.73 17.11 12.21
C GLY A 134 -28.26 15.66 12.06
N LEU A 135 -29.03 14.82 11.37
CA LEU A 135 -28.69 13.41 11.19
C LEU A 135 -27.45 13.26 10.27
N PRO A 136 -26.42 12.49 10.66
CA PRO A 136 -25.32 12.11 9.80
C PRO A 136 -25.82 11.53 8.47
N ARG A 137 -25.30 12.09 7.38
CA ARG A 137 -25.62 11.69 6.01
C ARG A 137 -24.55 10.76 5.46
N PRO A 138 -24.92 9.77 4.64
CA PRO A 138 -23.94 8.95 3.95
C PRO A 138 -23.10 9.83 3.01
N LEU A 139 -21.80 9.58 2.99
CA LEU A 139 -20.90 10.22 2.06
C LEU A 139 -20.98 9.53 0.69
N THR A 140 -20.78 10.30 -0.38
CA THR A 140 -20.67 9.79 -1.75
C THR A 140 -19.24 9.42 -2.14
N SER A 141 -18.27 10.02 -1.45
CA SER A 141 -16.84 9.79 -1.64
C SER A 141 -16.06 10.00 -0.34
N ILE A 142 -14.85 9.45 -0.27
CA ILE A 142 -13.93 9.69 0.84
C ILE A 142 -12.48 9.76 0.34
N ASP A 143 -11.67 10.61 0.98
CA ASP A 143 -10.23 10.69 0.71
C ASP A 143 -9.53 9.39 1.16
N ALA A 144 -8.58 8.96 0.35
CA ALA A 144 -7.69 7.83 0.63
C ALA A 144 -6.24 8.23 0.35
N THR A 145 -5.30 7.57 1.02
CA THR A 145 -3.86 7.74 0.77
C THR A 145 -3.31 6.46 0.18
N ALA A 146 -2.49 6.55 -0.84
CA ALA A 146 -1.86 5.41 -1.47
C ALA A 146 -0.35 5.56 -1.60
N TYR A 147 0.33 4.42 -1.59
CA TYR A 147 1.76 4.30 -1.86
C TYR A 147 1.99 3.22 -2.93
N PHE A 148 2.72 3.56 -3.99
CA PHE A 148 3.07 2.67 -5.08
C PHE A 148 4.58 2.70 -5.32
N ASN A 149 5.21 1.54 -5.24
CA ASN A 149 6.66 1.38 -5.43
C ASN A 149 7.06 0.80 -6.79
N GLY A 150 6.11 0.66 -7.73
CA GLY A 150 6.31 0.05 -9.03
C GLY A 150 5.89 -1.43 -9.13
N GLN A 151 5.62 -2.09 -8.00
CA GLN A 151 5.19 -3.49 -7.95
C GLN A 151 3.96 -3.69 -7.06
N GLU A 152 3.94 -3.06 -5.89
CA GLU A 152 2.85 -3.14 -4.92
C GLU A 152 2.22 -1.75 -4.75
N LEU A 153 0.89 -1.74 -4.74
CA LEU A 153 0.06 -0.58 -4.41
C LEU A 153 -0.61 -0.84 -3.06
N ILE A 154 -0.35 0.03 -2.09
CA ILE A 154 -1.00 0.02 -0.79
C ILE A 154 -1.94 1.22 -0.73
N ILE A 155 -3.22 1.00 -0.41
CA ILE A 155 -4.21 2.06 -0.23
C ILE A 155 -4.77 2.01 1.18
N VAL A 156 -4.80 3.13 1.88
CA VAL A 156 -5.37 3.28 3.21
C VAL A 156 -6.57 4.21 3.16
N ILE A 157 -7.71 3.73 3.66
CA ILE A 157 -8.97 4.47 3.77
C ILE A 157 -9.42 4.44 5.23
N SER A 158 -9.80 5.59 5.78
CA SER A 158 -10.35 5.70 7.13
C SER A 158 -11.70 6.38 7.08
N SER A 159 -12.73 5.73 7.63
CA SER A 159 -14.13 6.15 7.53
C SER A 159 -14.84 6.05 8.89
N MET A 160 -15.95 6.78 9.02
CA MET A 160 -16.82 6.73 10.19
C MET A 160 -18.15 6.10 9.83
N TYR A 161 -18.51 5.02 10.51
CA TYR A 161 -19.80 4.35 10.36
C TYR A 161 -20.69 4.62 11.58
N THR A 162 -21.98 4.79 11.32
CA THR A 162 -22.98 4.90 12.38
C THR A 162 -24.24 4.11 12.03
N ASP A 163 -24.85 3.50 13.04
CA ASP A 163 -26.07 2.69 12.92
C ASP A 163 -27.36 3.51 12.94
N LEU A 164 -27.26 4.81 12.68
CA LEU A 164 -28.39 5.75 12.63
C LEU A 164 -29.42 5.33 11.58
N SER A 165 -30.36 4.52 12.03
CA SER A 165 -31.49 3.98 11.28
C SER A 165 -32.62 4.97 11.07
N ALA A 166 -32.46 6.24 11.49
CA ALA A 166 -33.45 7.29 11.29
C ALA A 166 -33.47 7.79 9.84
N ARG A 167 -33.70 6.91 8.87
CA ARG A 167 -33.89 7.24 7.46
C ARG A 167 -35.24 7.93 7.17
N GLY A 168 -35.99 8.40 8.17
CA GLY A 168 -37.40 8.77 7.97
C GLY A 168 -38.01 9.90 8.79
N THR A 169 -37.40 10.40 9.88
CA THR A 169 -38.05 11.44 10.71
C THR A 169 -37.07 12.48 11.26
N PRO A 170 -36.91 13.64 10.57
CA PRO A 170 -35.90 14.65 10.91
C PRO A 170 -36.14 15.40 12.23
N PHE A 171 -37.23 15.15 12.95
CA PHE A 171 -37.65 15.92 14.12
C PHE A 171 -37.79 15.12 15.42
N LEU A 172 -37.40 13.84 15.45
CA LEU A 172 -37.40 13.05 16.68
C LEU A 172 -35.98 12.93 17.24
N PRO A 173 -35.80 13.01 18.57
CA PRO A 173 -34.53 12.70 19.20
C PRO A 173 -34.16 11.26 18.89
N PHE A 174 -32.96 11.06 18.37
CA PHE A 174 -32.40 9.73 18.10
C PHE A 174 -31.27 9.46 19.10
N THR A 175 -31.14 8.19 19.49
CA THR A 175 -30.03 7.72 20.32
C THR A 175 -29.21 6.77 19.47
N THR A 176 -27.92 7.07 19.28
CA THR A 176 -27.02 6.19 18.53
C THR A 176 -26.57 5.07 19.45
N SER A 177 -26.79 3.80 19.12
CA SER A 177 -26.15 2.71 19.85
C SER A 177 -24.72 2.50 19.42
N SER A 178 -24.33 2.99 18.23
CA SER A 178 -22.94 2.87 17.79
C SER A 178 -22.43 3.86 16.75
N VAL A 179 -21.21 4.33 17.02
CA VAL A 179 -20.33 5.03 16.08
C VAL A 179 -18.99 4.31 16.09
N PHE A 180 -18.51 3.90 14.91
CA PHE A 180 -17.24 3.18 14.76
C PHE A 180 -16.36 3.83 13.70
N ALA A 181 -15.08 3.95 14.02
CA ALA A 181 -14.06 4.24 13.02
C ALA A 181 -13.63 2.93 12.35
N PHE A 182 -13.53 2.93 11.03
CA PHE A 182 -12.95 1.85 10.27
C PHE A 182 -11.71 2.34 9.55
N THR A 183 -10.64 1.55 9.60
CA THR A 183 -9.46 1.74 8.74
C THR A 183 -9.28 0.49 7.90
N ASN A 184 -9.32 0.68 6.58
CA ASN A 184 -9.10 -0.38 5.60
C ASN A 184 -7.78 -0.12 4.89
N MET A 185 -6.91 -1.13 4.89
CA MET A 185 -5.69 -1.14 4.10
C MET A 185 -5.82 -2.22 3.03
N LEU A 186 -5.73 -1.81 1.77
CA LEU A 186 -5.74 -2.69 0.60
C LEU A 186 -4.31 -2.85 0.11
N ILE A 187 -3.87 -4.09 -0.08
CA ILE A 187 -2.54 -4.42 -0.62
C ILE A 187 -2.76 -5.13 -1.96
N MET A 188 -2.30 -4.48 -3.03
CA MET A 188 -2.51 -4.90 -4.40
C MET A 188 -1.19 -5.11 -5.12
N GLU A 189 -1.15 -6.11 -5.99
CA GLU A 189 -0.01 -6.37 -6.88
C GLU A 189 -0.29 -5.80 -8.27
N PHE A 190 0.65 -5.04 -8.81
CA PHE A 190 0.55 -4.49 -10.15
C PHE A 190 0.87 -5.54 -11.20
N ASN A 191 -0.03 -5.72 -12.16
CA ASN A 191 0.19 -6.52 -13.35
C ASN A 191 0.36 -5.60 -14.57
N PRO A 192 1.60 -5.37 -15.04
CA PRO A 192 1.85 -4.48 -16.17
C PRO A 192 1.29 -5.01 -17.48
N ASN A 193 1.17 -6.34 -17.65
CA ASN A 193 0.67 -6.94 -18.89
C ASN A 193 -0.83 -6.73 -19.06
N LEU A 194 -1.58 -6.72 -17.95
CA LEU A 194 -3.03 -6.52 -17.96
C LEU A 194 -3.43 -5.07 -17.67
N SER A 195 -2.46 -4.20 -17.35
CA SER A 195 -2.73 -2.85 -16.84
C SER A 195 -3.78 -2.90 -15.72
N SER A 196 -3.50 -3.71 -14.70
CA SER A 196 -4.40 -3.92 -13.57
C SER A 196 -3.66 -4.05 -12.24
N PHE A 197 -4.40 -3.83 -11.15
CA PHE A 197 -3.97 -4.11 -9.78
C PHE A 197 -4.82 -5.25 -9.21
N SER A 198 -4.18 -6.37 -8.90
CA SER A 198 -4.85 -7.51 -8.28
C SER A 198 -4.82 -7.36 -6.76
N LEU A 199 -5.97 -7.30 -6.11
CA LEU A 199 -6.06 -7.25 -4.65
C LEU A 199 -5.61 -8.58 -4.05
N LYS A 200 -4.54 -8.55 -3.25
CA LYS A 200 -3.97 -9.75 -2.60
C LYS A 200 -4.38 -9.88 -1.15
N LYS A 201 -4.56 -8.75 -0.48
CA LYS A 201 -4.87 -8.72 0.95
C LYS A 201 -5.63 -7.46 1.31
N ALA A 202 -6.57 -7.59 2.24
CA ALA A 202 -7.19 -6.46 2.91
C ALA A 202 -6.99 -6.61 4.42
N LEU A 203 -6.57 -5.53 5.08
CA LEU A 203 -6.53 -5.43 6.53
C LEU A 203 -7.63 -4.47 6.95
N ARG A 204 -8.56 -4.96 7.75
CA ARG A 204 -9.66 -4.17 8.27
C ARG A 204 -9.54 -4.04 9.78
N ASN A 205 -9.41 -2.80 10.21
CA ASN A 205 -9.38 -2.42 11.62
C ASN A 205 -10.65 -1.67 11.96
N ARG A 206 -11.15 -1.90 13.17
CA ARG A 206 -12.23 -1.15 13.78
C ARG A 206 -11.70 -0.50 15.05
N GLY A 207 -11.92 0.79 15.17
CA GLY A 207 -11.53 1.58 16.33
C GLY A 207 -12.74 2.24 16.98
N PHE A 208 -12.48 2.86 18.11
CA PHE A 208 -13.37 3.83 18.74
C PHE A 208 -12.74 5.20 18.60
N THR A 209 -13.58 6.21 18.42
CA THR A 209 -13.13 7.59 18.56
C THR A 209 -13.11 7.91 20.05
N GLN A 210 -11.90 8.14 20.58
CA GLN A 210 -11.72 8.65 21.94
C GLN A 210 -11.54 10.16 21.87
N THR A 211 -12.43 10.87 22.54
CA THR A 211 -12.28 12.30 22.81
C THR A 211 -11.81 12.45 24.25
N SER A 212 -10.64 13.06 24.46
CA SER A 212 -10.18 13.43 25.81
C SER A 212 -9.95 14.94 25.89
N GLU A 213 -10.87 15.65 26.52
CA GLU A 213 -10.83 17.11 26.66
C GLU A 213 -11.40 17.55 28.02
N SER A 214 -10.99 18.75 28.46
CA SER A 214 -11.58 19.44 29.61
C SER A 214 -12.91 20.09 29.19
N ARG A 215 -13.95 20.01 30.05
CA ARG A 215 -15.28 20.64 29.81
C ARG A 215 -15.24 22.17 29.62
N ASN A 216 -14.10 22.82 29.84
CA ASN A 216 -13.95 24.27 29.88
C ASN A 216 -13.16 24.86 28.70
N LEU A 217 -12.91 24.12 27.61
CA LEU A 217 -12.17 24.62 26.45
C LEU A 217 -13.10 25.18 25.36
N ILE A 218 -12.72 26.34 24.81
CA ILE A 218 -13.40 27.06 23.71
C ILE A 218 -12.94 26.53 22.33
N ALA A 219 -11.92 25.66 22.29
CA ALA A 219 -11.41 25.04 21.08
C ALA A 219 -12.24 23.79 20.70
N PRO A 220 -12.40 23.47 19.40
CA PRO A 220 -12.97 22.19 18.99
C PRO A 220 -12.12 21.05 19.56
N PHE A 221 -12.79 20.02 20.08
CA PHE A 221 -12.13 18.89 20.72
C PHE A 221 -11.23 18.14 19.74
N GLN A 222 -10.06 17.69 20.21
CA GLN A 222 -9.24 16.76 19.44
C GLN A 222 -9.85 15.34 19.50
N GLU A 223 -10.31 14.84 18.36
CA GLU A 223 -10.76 13.46 18.20
C GLU A 223 -9.56 12.58 17.82
N THR A 224 -9.24 11.59 18.64
CA THR A 224 -8.22 10.58 18.32
C THR A 224 -8.89 9.25 18.05
N ILE A 225 -8.69 8.70 16.85
CA ILE A 225 -9.09 7.32 16.57
C ILE A 225 -8.09 6.41 17.27
N LEU A 226 -8.52 5.76 18.34
CA LEU A 226 -7.71 4.75 18.99
C LEU A 226 -8.09 3.37 18.47
N PRO A 227 -7.11 2.55 18.06
CA PRO A 227 -7.38 1.14 17.81
C PRO A 227 -7.87 0.50 19.12
N SER A 228 -9.04 -0.13 19.08
CA SER A 228 -9.47 -0.96 20.19
C SER A 228 -8.66 -2.24 20.17
N PHE A 229 -8.00 -2.56 21.28
CA PHE A 229 -7.44 -3.88 21.52
C PHE A 229 -8.01 -4.42 22.83
N ASN A 230 -9.33 -4.31 23.00
CA ASN A 230 -9.97 -4.93 24.15
C ASN A 230 -10.16 -6.41 23.80
N GLU A 231 -9.76 -7.32 24.69
CA GLU A 231 -9.64 -8.78 24.49
C GLU A 231 -10.95 -9.53 24.11
N THR A 232 -11.97 -8.82 23.63
CA THR A 232 -13.11 -9.40 22.90
C THR A 232 -12.74 -9.68 21.45
N ALA A 233 -13.15 -10.83 20.92
CA ALA A 233 -12.81 -11.34 19.58
C ALA A 233 -13.22 -10.45 18.37
N ARG A 234 -13.74 -9.23 18.61
CA ARG A 234 -14.18 -8.27 17.58
C ARG A 234 -13.17 -7.14 17.31
N ASP A 235 -12.07 -7.09 18.07
CA ASP A 235 -11.15 -5.94 18.13
C ASP A 235 -9.72 -6.24 17.61
N THR A 236 -9.47 -7.41 17.02
CA THR A 236 -8.19 -7.69 16.34
C THR A 236 -8.23 -7.27 14.87
N PRO A 237 -7.11 -6.81 14.29
CA PRO A 237 -6.98 -6.59 12.86
C PRO A 237 -7.44 -7.80 12.06
N ARG A 238 -8.47 -7.63 11.23
CA ARG A 238 -8.93 -8.69 10.34
C ARG A 238 -8.07 -8.70 9.10
N ILE A 239 -7.27 -9.75 8.94
CA ILE A 239 -6.48 -10.00 7.74
C ILE A 239 -7.29 -10.92 6.83
N LEU A 240 -7.64 -10.41 5.66
CA LEU A 240 -8.48 -11.07 4.68
C LEU A 240 -7.68 -11.32 3.41
N THR A 241 -7.80 -12.52 2.86
CA THR A 241 -7.23 -12.91 1.57
C THR A 241 -8.36 -13.36 0.66
N PRO A 242 -8.54 -12.74 -0.52
CA PRO A 242 -9.62 -13.12 -1.41
C PRO A 242 -9.32 -14.48 -2.05
N VAL A 243 -10.36 -15.32 -2.16
CA VAL A 243 -10.29 -16.59 -2.90
C VAL A 243 -10.49 -16.36 -4.40
N SER A 244 -11.36 -15.43 -4.73
CA SER A 244 -11.64 -14.99 -6.10
C SER A 244 -10.68 -13.88 -6.51
N ASN A 245 -10.33 -13.79 -7.79
CA ASN A 245 -9.55 -12.67 -8.29
C ASN A 245 -10.38 -11.38 -8.23
N ILE A 246 -9.80 -10.34 -7.64
CA ILE A 246 -10.37 -9.00 -7.56
C ILE A 246 -9.36 -8.08 -8.23
N ASP A 247 -9.60 -7.81 -9.52
CA ASP A 247 -8.68 -7.05 -10.35
C ASP A 247 -9.26 -5.66 -10.62
N PHE A 248 -8.52 -4.63 -10.20
CA PHE A 248 -8.81 -3.25 -10.51
C PHE A 248 -8.15 -2.87 -11.83
N LEU A 249 -8.93 -2.37 -12.78
CA LEU A 249 -8.43 -1.95 -14.09
C LEU A 249 -7.99 -0.49 -14.06
N LEU A 250 -6.90 -0.16 -14.75
CA LEU A 250 -6.47 1.22 -14.96
C LEU A 250 -7.43 1.96 -15.91
N GLN A 251 -7.80 3.19 -15.57
CA GLN A 251 -8.61 4.10 -16.39
C GLN A 251 -8.02 5.51 -16.47
#